data_AF-A0A553HSQ1-F1
#
_entry.id   AF-A0A553HSQ1-F1
#
_cell.length_a   1.000
_cell.length_b   1.000
_cell.length_c   1.000
_cell.angle_alpha   90.00
_cell.angle_beta   90.00
_cell.angle_gamma   90.00
#
_symmetry.space_group_name_H-M   'P 1'
#
loop_
_entity.id
_entity.type
_entity.pdbx_description
1 polymer ?
#
loop_
_entity_poly.entity_id
_entity_poly.type
_entity_poly.pdbx_seq_one_letter_code
_entity_poly.pdbx_strand_id
1 'polypeptide(L)'
;MSTEKFIKNRGIMPLQTVAVTVPLWTLTMDSAGVPYSEPSYGSISPMRHEKDGQELVGVAYELTPENYTRVLASEGGGIAYAEVEVRACMISPTTDGHLLSGDITIGVRTLVTVLRHQAKPSSRYMGLLRTGADEAELPPSYQDFLASIPVYYPPRKMMPKIGATLFLLFWVPVMSVAERITKRSLRQSKTGNAPMWVIALYYRFFGNTPWDESHVKGWENTHQDYKYNYYGEVFRLQSHSNFSDTQELFGQVDFPRLRRGRAGAQFWSVYVECPKDTDYCSDETYYEVVRDTFQQIDLVHRLIRRYPDYLAHAYTASDVRHIFESSLQIASLMGIEGLHQIGNSASILRMYHSLGVRYATLTHTCHNAFADSEEPSEPLHGGLSAAGRAMVGEMNRLGMIVDISHTSLETQRDVLQISTAPVIFSHSNAYTLCPHTRNVMDEILSELKKNDGVIMVTFYPSFLEPNATDASLKSVADHIQYIGEAIGYRHVGIGSDYDGMESGPEGLEDVSKYPDLIKEMLLRGISTTDTMGVMGLNIIRVLEDVERVSKSMTHVLPLEDDVKPIF
;
A
#
# COMPACT_ATOMS: atom_id res chain seq x y z
N MET A 1 0.75 24.22 24.48
CA MET A 1 0.39 24.30 25.92
C MET A 1 1.27 25.36 26.56
N SER A 2 0.77 26.11 27.55
CA SER A 2 1.57 27.12 28.27
C SER A 2 2.84 26.54 28.89
N THR A 3 3.92 27.32 28.88
CA THR A 3 5.22 26.91 29.42
C THR A 3 5.11 26.63 30.92
N GLU A 4 4.30 27.43 31.64
CA GLU A 4 4.01 27.20 33.06
C GLU A 4 3.34 25.83 33.30
N LYS A 5 2.37 25.43 32.47
CA LYS A 5 1.71 24.12 32.62
C LYS A 5 2.59 22.96 32.19
N PHE A 6 3.39 23.13 31.15
CA PHE A 6 4.37 22.12 30.73
C PHE A 6 5.34 21.83 31.88
N ILE A 7 5.88 22.87 32.51
CA ILE A 7 6.81 22.76 33.63
C ILE A 7 6.12 22.21 34.88
N LYS A 8 4.96 22.76 35.27
CA LYS A 8 4.27 22.42 36.53
C LYS A 8 3.64 21.03 36.53
N ASN A 9 3.02 20.60 35.44
CA ASN A 9 2.33 19.30 35.40
C ASN A 9 3.28 18.13 35.13
N ARG A 10 4.39 18.35 34.39
CA ARG A 10 5.35 17.28 34.05
C ARG A 10 6.57 17.27 34.96
N GLY A 11 6.85 18.37 35.66
CA GLY A 11 8.08 18.54 36.45
C GLY A 11 9.33 18.48 35.56
N ILE A 12 9.25 19.06 34.36
CA ILE A 12 10.30 19.06 33.34
C ILE A 12 10.66 20.52 33.05
N MET A 13 11.92 20.89 33.26
CA MET A 13 12.46 22.18 32.83
C MET A 13 13.20 21.99 31.49
N PRO A 14 12.78 22.66 30.41
CA PRO A 14 13.50 22.62 29.14
C PRO A 14 14.84 23.34 29.26
N LEU A 15 15.83 22.90 28.50
CA LEU A 15 17.15 23.54 28.41
C LEU A 15 17.06 24.85 27.62
N GLN A 16 16.29 24.84 26.53
CA GLN A 16 15.99 25.97 25.69
C GLN A 16 14.57 25.84 25.11
N THR A 17 13.96 26.97 24.79
CA THR A 17 12.67 27.02 24.08
C THR A 17 12.77 28.00 22.93
N VAL A 18 12.26 27.62 21.77
CA VAL A 18 12.23 28.49 20.58
C VAL A 18 10.91 28.35 19.85
N ALA A 19 10.34 29.47 19.40
CA ALA A 19 9.17 29.47 18.53
C ALA A 19 9.58 28.99 17.13
N VAL A 20 8.79 28.10 16.55
CA VAL A 20 9.09 27.49 15.25
C VAL A 20 7.85 27.41 14.38
N THR A 21 8.05 27.52 13.07
CA THR A 21 7.08 27.08 12.07
C THR A 21 7.51 25.71 11.54
N VAL A 22 6.55 24.85 11.20
CA VAL A 22 6.79 23.55 10.60
C VAL A 22 6.10 23.56 9.23
N PRO A 23 6.84 23.93 8.16
CA PRO A 23 6.28 24.00 6.82
C PRO A 23 5.69 22.67 6.40
N LEU A 24 4.61 22.71 5.61
CA LEU A 24 3.89 21.52 5.12
C LEU A 24 3.24 20.66 6.22
N TRP A 25 3.08 21.17 7.43
CA TRP A 25 2.31 20.53 8.49
C TRP A 25 1.24 21.47 9.02
N THR A 26 0.13 20.93 9.50
CA THR A 26 -0.95 21.72 10.12
C THR A 26 -1.43 21.07 11.41
N LEU A 27 -2.04 21.89 12.27
CA LEU A 27 -2.66 21.45 13.52
C LEU A 27 -4.04 20.86 13.23
N THR A 28 -4.26 19.62 13.68
CA THR A 28 -5.55 18.94 13.63
C THR A 28 -6.13 18.78 15.03
N MET A 29 -7.45 18.60 15.12
CA MET A 29 -8.16 18.37 16.40
C MET A 29 -8.81 16.99 16.42
N ASP A 30 -8.07 16.01 15.90
CA ASP A 30 -8.54 14.66 15.65
C ASP A 30 -7.93 13.62 16.62
N SER A 31 -7.17 14.02 17.63
CA SER A 31 -6.75 13.07 18.66
C SER A 31 -7.95 12.71 19.54
N ALA A 32 -8.27 11.43 19.67
CA ALA A 32 -9.41 10.96 20.46
C ALA A 32 -9.31 11.37 21.94
N GLY A 33 -10.43 11.80 22.51
CA GLY A 33 -10.54 12.09 23.94
C GLY A 33 -11.74 11.40 24.59
N VAL A 34 -12.21 11.92 25.73
CA VAL A 34 -13.35 11.35 26.46
C VAL A 34 -14.64 12.03 25.98
N PRO A 35 -15.59 11.28 25.38
CA PRO A 35 -16.87 11.82 24.93
C PRO A 35 -17.60 12.59 26.03
N TYR A 36 -18.33 13.63 25.64
CA TYR A 36 -19.07 14.52 26.53
C TYR A 36 -18.27 15.36 27.54
N SER A 37 -16.95 15.15 27.64
CA SER A 37 -16.04 15.90 28.52
C SER A 37 -14.99 16.66 27.71
N GLU A 38 -14.00 15.93 27.17
CA GLU A 38 -12.96 16.45 26.29
C GLU A 38 -12.88 15.53 25.08
N PRO A 39 -13.79 15.68 24.10
CA PRO A 39 -14.01 14.66 23.08
C PRO A 39 -12.86 14.57 22.05
N SER A 40 -12.10 15.64 21.86
CA SER A 40 -10.87 15.60 21.08
C SER A 40 -9.78 16.53 21.60
N TYR A 41 -8.55 16.19 21.23
CA TYR A 41 -7.32 16.92 21.51
C TYR A 41 -6.58 17.25 20.21
N GLY A 42 -5.53 18.05 20.33
CA GLY A 42 -4.70 18.47 19.21
C GLY A 42 -3.74 17.36 18.75
N SER A 43 -3.58 17.23 17.45
CA SER A 43 -2.56 16.42 16.77
C SER A 43 -2.02 17.24 15.59
N ILE A 44 -1.13 16.70 14.78
CA ILE A 44 -0.62 17.36 13.57
C ILE A 44 -0.72 16.42 12.37
N SER A 45 -0.81 17.00 11.17
CA SER A 45 -0.85 16.25 9.89
C SER A 45 -0.11 16.99 8.78
N PRO A 46 0.46 16.28 7.79
CA PRO A 46 1.02 16.92 6.60
C PRO A 46 -0.06 17.66 5.80
N MET A 47 0.27 18.84 5.29
CA MET A 47 -0.52 19.61 4.33
C MET A 47 -0.24 19.08 2.91
N ARG A 48 -1.29 18.90 2.09
CA ARG A 48 -1.16 18.46 0.68
C ARG A 48 -1.21 19.64 -0.29
N HIS A 49 -1.91 20.71 0.08
CA HIS A 49 -2.02 21.98 -0.65
C HIS A 49 -2.00 23.18 0.32
N GLU A 50 -1.61 24.37 -0.18
CA GLU A 50 -1.63 25.62 0.62
C GLU A 50 -3.01 25.97 1.18
N LYS A 51 -4.09 25.43 0.59
CA LYS A 51 -5.47 25.63 1.04
C LYS A 51 -5.91 24.70 2.18
N ASP A 52 -5.11 23.70 2.54
CA ASP A 52 -5.48 22.65 3.49
C ASP A 52 -5.46 23.11 4.96
N GLY A 53 -4.91 24.29 5.23
CA GLY A 53 -4.91 24.87 6.56
C GLY A 53 -3.77 25.86 6.77
N GLN A 54 -3.69 26.38 7.98
CA GLN A 54 -2.58 27.22 8.41
C GLN A 54 -1.36 26.32 8.71
N GLU A 55 -0.18 26.70 8.23
CA GLU A 55 1.07 26.02 8.61
C GLU A 55 1.22 25.95 10.13
N LEU A 56 1.72 24.83 10.61
CA LEU A 56 1.86 24.55 12.03
C LEU A 56 2.89 25.48 12.64
N VAL A 57 2.45 26.28 13.60
CA VAL A 57 3.33 27.12 14.42
C VAL A 57 3.26 26.65 15.85
N GLY A 58 4.41 26.54 16.50
CA GLY A 58 4.51 26.03 17.86
C GLY A 58 5.81 26.40 18.55
N VAL A 59 6.10 25.69 19.63
CA VAL A 59 7.31 25.89 20.43
C VAL A 59 8.09 24.58 20.45
N ALA A 60 9.35 24.63 20.03
CA ALA A 60 10.30 23.53 20.19
C ALA A 60 10.96 23.65 21.57
N TYR A 61 10.94 22.55 22.33
CA TYR A 61 11.56 22.44 23.64
C TYR A 61 12.80 21.55 23.53
N GLU A 62 13.96 22.09 23.88
CA GLU A 62 15.17 21.27 24.01
C GLU A 62 15.14 20.54 25.35
N LEU A 63 15.21 19.22 25.32
CA LEU A 63 15.09 18.35 26.48
C LEU A 63 16.28 17.39 26.56
N THR A 64 16.66 17.02 27.78
CA THR A 64 17.53 15.86 27.99
C THR A 64 16.79 14.58 27.56
N PRO A 65 17.50 13.51 27.15
CA PRO A 65 16.87 12.24 26.79
C PRO A 65 15.93 11.70 27.88
N GLU A 66 16.32 11.82 29.16
CA GLU A 66 15.51 11.40 30.30
C GLU A 66 14.20 12.21 30.42
N ASN A 67 14.28 13.53 30.22
CA ASN A 67 13.09 14.38 30.22
C ASN A 67 12.19 14.10 29.01
N TYR A 68 12.76 13.78 27.85
CA TYR A 68 11.98 13.37 26.68
C TYR A 68 11.24 12.05 26.93
N THR A 69 11.88 11.05 27.53
CA THR A 69 11.24 9.81 27.97
C THR A 69 10.07 10.06 28.92
N ARG A 70 10.21 11.03 29.83
CA ARG A 70 9.12 11.45 30.74
C ARG A 70 7.97 12.14 30.00
N VAL A 71 8.27 12.92 28.96
CA VAL A 71 7.24 13.48 28.06
C VAL A 71 6.45 12.36 27.41
N LEU A 72 7.11 11.38 26.77
CA LEU A 72 6.46 10.24 26.13
C LEU A 72 5.54 9.49 27.10
N ALA A 73 6.03 9.20 28.31
CA ALA A 73 5.22 8.53 29.33
C ALA A 73 3.99 9.36 29.75
N SER A 74 4.11 10.69 29.80
CA SER A 74 3.01 11.59 30.18
C SER A 74 1.90 11.70 29.13
N GLU A 75 2.22 11.43 27.86
CA GLU A 75 1.29 11.50 26.72
C GLU A 75 0.55 10.16 26.49
N GLY A 76 0.72 9.18 27.38
CA GLY A 76 0.09 7.85 27.28
C GLY A 76 1.01 6.75 26.75
N GLY A 77 2.31 7.02 26.58
CA GLY A 77 3.34 6.01 26.34
C GLY A 77 3.15 5.18 25.07
N GLY A 78 2.91 5.83 23.94
CA GLY A 78 2.82 5.17 22.62
C GLY A 78 1.53 4.39 22.37
N ILE A 79 0.52 4.50 23.25
CA ILE A 79 -0.78 3.83 23.06
C ILE A 79 -1.64 4.55 22.03
N ALA A 80 -1.67 5.88 22.06
CA ALA A 80 -2.55 6.70 21.23
C ALA A 80 -1.80 7.64 20.28
N TYR A 81 -0.48 7.53 20.20
CA TYR A 81 0.35 8.36 19.34
C TYR A 81 1.55 7.60 18.76
N ALA A 82 2.09 8.11 17.65
CA ALA A 82 3.39 7.75 17.09
C ALA A 82 4.35 8.94 17.17
N GLU A 83 5.64 8.65 17.34
CA GLU A 83 6.70 9.66 17.26
C GLU A 83 7.03 9.93 15.79
N VAL A 84 7.14 11.21 15.43
CA VAL A 84 7.59 11.66 14.10
C VAL A 84 8.65 12.72 14.26
N GLU A 85 9.56 12.79 13.28
CA GLU A 85 10.52 13.87 13.15
C GLU A 85 10.05 14.82 12.04
N VAL A 86 9.91 16.10 12.39
CA VAL A 86 9.50 17.16 11.47
C VAL A 86 10.60 18.20 11.33
N ARG A 87 10.71 18.79 10.15
CA ARG A 87 11.63 19.90 9.89
C ARG A 87 10.95 21.21 10.28
N ALA A 88 11.55 21.93 11.22
CA ALA A 88 11.03 23.20 11.71
C ALA A 88 11.98 24.34 11.40
N CYS A 89 11.46 25.51 11.05
CA CYS A 89 12.21 26.74 10.86
C CYS A 89 12.04 27.64 12.09
N MET A 90 13.14 28.19 12.61
CA MET A 90 13.07 29.11 13.75
C MET A 90 12.39 30.42 13.38
N ILE A 91 11.52 30.90 14.26
CA ILE A 91 10.85 32.20 14.13
C ILE A 91 11.71 33.23 14.88
N SER A 92 12.27 34.21 14.17
CA SER A 92 13.01 35.33 14.77
C SER A 92 12.14 36.59 14.79
N PRO A 93 12.08 37.33 15.91
CA PRO A 93 11.34 38.60 15.96
C PRO A 93 12.03 39.67 15.10
N THR A 94 11.34 40.19 14.09
CA THR A 94 11.76 41.36 13.31
C THR A 94 11.13 42.64 13.85
N THR A 95 11.83 43.77 13.73
CA THR A 95 11.42 45.11 14.18
C THR A 95 10.09 45.63 13.60
N ASP A 96 9.58 45.04 12.51
CA ASP A 96 8.39 45.51 11.78
C ASP A 96 7.19 44.53 11.80
N GLY A 97 7.20 43.52 12.67
CA GLY A 97 6.04 42.62 12.88
C GLY A 97 5.75 41.62 11.74
N HIS A 98 6.58 41.55 10.70
CA HIS A 98 6.50 40.55 9.63
C HIS A 98 7.59 39.47 9.80
N LEU A 99 7.18 38.27 10.22
CA LEU A 99 8.07 37.14 10.46
C LEU A 99 8.54 36.51 9.14
N LEU A 100 9.84 36.61 8.86
CA LEU A 100 10.51 35.79 7.85
C LEU A 100 10.83 34.42 8.47
N SER A 101 10.38 33.34 7.83
CA SER A 101 10.87 31.98 8.12
C SER A 101 12.40 31.99 8.03
N GLY A 102 13.10 31.79 9.15
CA GLY A 102 14.55 31.88 9.17
C GLY A 102 15.19 30.76 8.34
N ASP A 103 16.36 31.03 7.74
CA ASP A 103 17.15 30.06 6.96
C ASP A 103 17.63 28.83 7.77
N ILE A 104 17.47 28.87 9.10
CA ILE A 104 17.93 27.81 10.00
C ILE A 104 16.80 26.80 10.24
N THR A 105 16.98 25.62 9.66
CA THR A 105 16.12 24.45 9.86
C THR A 105 16.68 23.55 10.96
N ILE A 106 15.80 23.13 11.87
CA ILE A 106 16.09 22.16 12.94
C ILE A 106 15.17 20.95 12.83
N GLY A 107 15.68 19.76 13.19
CA GLY A 107 14.86 18.56 13.34
C GLY A 107 14.15 18.58 14.70
N VAL A 108 12.83 18.47 14.70
CA VAL A 108 11.99 18.46 15.91
C VAL A 108 11.24 17.15 15.99
N ARG A 109 11.39 16.44 17.10
CA ARG A 109 10.59 15.25 17.38
C ARG A 109 9.28 15.65 18.04
N THR A 110 8.18 15.12 17.54
CA THR A 110 6.83 15.42 18.00
C THR A 110 5.94 14.18 17.87
N LEU A 111 4.71 14.29 18.35
CA LEU A 111 3.76 13.18 18.41
C LEU A 111 2.59 13.43 17.47
N VAL A 112 2.19 12.40 16.74
CA VAL A 112 0.96 12.37 15.94
C VAL A 112 0.02 11.33 16.50
N THR A 113 -1.28 11.60 16.50
CA THR A 113 -2.26 10.58 16.88
C THR A 113 -2.22 9.41 15.90
N VAL A 114 -2.30 8.19 16.43
CA VAL A 114 -2.54 6.96 15.62
C VAL A 114 -4.02 6.60 15.55
N LEU A 115 -4.87 7.32 16.28
CA LEU A 115 -6.32 7.14 16.29
C LEU A 115 -6.98 8.48 16.00
N ARG A 116 -7.48 8.65 14.78
CA ARG A 116 -8.15 9.87 14.36
C ARG A 116 -9.64 9.81 14.67
N HIS A 117 -10.15 10.83 15.36
CA HIS A 117 -11.55 10.97 15.74
C HIS A 117 -12.06 12.35 15.35
N GLN A 118 -13.12 12.40 14.55
CA GLN A 118 -13.72 13.67 14.13
C GLN A 118 -14.65 14.23 15.21
N ALA A 119 -14.08 14.91 16.20
CA ALA A 119 -14.83 15.68 17.18
C ALA A 119 -14.28 17.10 17.33
N LYS A 120 -15.12 17.99 17.85
CA LYS A 120 -14.71 19.37 18.17
C LYS A 120 -13.99 19.37 19.53
N PRO A 121 -12.85 20.05 19.70
CA PRO A 121 -12.17 20.12 20.98
C PRO A 121 -13.00 20.87 22.03
N SER A 122 -12.78 20.59 23.32
CA SER A 122 -13.49 21.30 24.40
C SER A 122 -13.04 22.77 24.48
N SER A 123 -13.93 23.66 24.96
CA SER A 123 -13.57 25.06 25.21
C SER A 123 -12.43 25.19 26.22
N ARG A 124 -12.38 24.30 27.22
CA ARG A 124 -11.28 24.22 28.19
C ARG A 124 -9.95 23.95 27.49
N TYR A 125 -9.90 22.94 26.63
CA TYR A 125 -8.69 22.52 25.93
C TYR A 125 -8.20 23.59 24.95
N MET A 126 -9.11 24.17 24.15
CA MET A 126 -8.76 25.28 23.26
C MET A 126 -8.25 26.51 24.02
N GLY A 127 -8.76 26.77 25.22
CA GLY A 127 -8.20 27.79 26.11
C GLY A 127 -6.73 27.55 26.45
N LEU A 128 -6.30 26.29 26.62
CA LEU A 128 -4.90 25.94 26.88
C LEU A 128 -3.99 26.22 25.69
N LEU A 129 -4.49 26.00 24.47
CA LEU A 129 -3.73 26.27 23.25
C LEU A 129 -3.60 27.76 23.00
N ARG A 130 -4.69 28.52 23.17
CA ARG A 130 -4.69 29.98 23.00
C ARG A 130 -3.79 30.68 24.01
N THR A 131 -3.95 30.40 25.31
CA THR A 131 -3.06 30.95 26.34
C THR A 131 -1.59 30.57 26.10
N GLY A 132 -1.32 29.35 25.64
CA GLY A 132 0.05 28.94 25.29
C GLY A 132 0.61 29.63 24.05
N ALA A 133 -0.24 29.97 23.08
CA ALA A 133 0.17 30.75 21.91
C ALA A 133 0.47 32.21 22.29
N ASP A 134 -0.33 32.79 23.18
CA ASP A 134 -0.13 34.15 23.70
C ASP A 134 1.18 34.25 24.51
N GLU A 135 1.42 33.31 25.44
CA GLU A 135 2.65 33.26 26.25
C GLU A 135 3.92 33.08 25.43
N ALA A 136 3.83 32.33 24.33
CA ALA A 136 4.95 32.07 23.43
C ALA A 136 5.11 33.15 22.35
N GLU A 137 4.30 34.21 22.41
CA GLU A 137 4.28 35.31 21.44
C GLU A 137 4.20 34.81 19.98
N LEU A 138 3.36 33.78 19.74
CA LEU A 138 3.16 33.23 18.40
C LEU A 138 2.55 34.27 17.45
N PRO A 139 2.76 34.17 16.13
CA PRO A 139 2.26 35.15 15.15
C PRO A 139 0.77 35.47 15.33
N PRO A 140 0.34 36.75 15.22
CA PRO A 140 -1.07 37.11 15.34
C PRO A 140 -1.99 36.33 14.40
N SER A 141 -1.55 36.06 13.16
CA SER A 141 -2.27 35.23 12.19
C SER A 141 -2.53 33.80 12.69
N TYR A 142 -1.59 33.23 13.46
CA TYR A 142 -1.76 31.90 14.04
C TYR A 142 -2.67 31.92 15.27
N GLN A 143 -2.62 32.99 16.07
CA GLN A 143 -3.57 33.20 17.17
C GLN A 143 -5.01 33.30 16.65
N ASP A 144 -5.22 34.03 15.55
CA ASP A 144 -6.51 34.13 14.85
C ASP A 144 -6.99 32.77 14.32
N PHE A 145 -6.08 31.97 13.75
CA PHE A 145 -6.37 30.60 13.33
C PHE A 145 -6.86 29.75 14.52
N LEU A 146 -6.16 29.75 15.66
CA LEU A 146 -6.60 29.04 16.87
C LEU A 146 -7.95 29.57 17.42
N ALA A 147 -8.24 30.85 17.23
CA ALA A 147 -9.54 31.44 17.58
C ALA A 147 -10.68 30.92 16.69
N SER A 148 -10.41 30.65 15.40
CA SER A 148 -11.41 30.16 14.43
C SER A 148 -11.82 28.69 14.61
N ILE A 149 -11.02 27.88 15.31
CA ILE A 149 -11.31 26.45 15.49
C ILE A 149 -12.61 26.26 16.30
N PRO A 150 -13.59 25.51 15.77
CA PRO A 150 -14.88 25.33 16.43
C PRO A 150 -14.76 24.46 17.69
N VAL A 151 -15.46 24.86 18.76
CA VAL A 151 -15.42 24.16 20.06
C VAL A 151 -16.68 23.34 20.33
N TYR A 152 -16.50 22.24 21.06
CA TYR A 152 -17.57 21.43 21.62
C TYR A 152 -18.19 22.09 22.85
N TYR A 153 -19.52 22.00 22.93
CA TYR A 153 -20.28 22.38 24.12
C TYR A 153 -21.10 21.17 24.60
N PRO A 154 -21.04 20.83 25.89
CA PRO A 154 -21.85 19.75 26.45
C PRO A 154 -23.36 19.94 26.19
N PRO A 155 -24.12 18.84 26.02
CA PRO A 155 -25.55 18.90 25.76
C PRO A 155 -26.31 19.63 26.87
N ARG A 156 -27.12 20.62 26.47
CA ARG A 156 -27.98 21.40 27.40
C ARG A 156 -29.38 20.80 27.59
N LYS A 157 -29.85 19.98 26.65
CA LYS A 157 -31.18 19.36 26.69
C LYS A 157 -31.20 18.18 27.67
N MET A 158 -32.34 17.97 28.35
CA MET A 158 -32.47 17.01 29.45
C MET A 158 -32.10 15.57 29.05
N MET A 159 -32.64 15.05 27.94
CA MET A 159 -32.40 13.66 27.52
C MET A 159 -30.94 13.37 27.12
N PRO A 160 -30.29 14.19 26.25
CA PRO A 160 -28.86 14.02 25.97
C PRO A 160 -27.96 14.23 27.19
N LYS A 161 -28.35 15.07 28.15
CA LYS A 161 -27.61 15.26 29.41
C LYS A 161 -27.65 14.02 30.29
N ILE A 162 -28.79 13.33 30.36
CA ILE A 162 -28.92 12.05 31.09
C ILE A 162 -28.05 10.98 30.41
N GLY A 163 -28.10 10.88 29.08
CA GLY A 163 -27.25 9.97 28.30
C GLY A 163 -25.75 10.20 28.56
N ALA A 164 -25.30 11.46 28.43
CA ALA A 164 -23.92 11.85 28.73
C ALA A 164 -23.52 11.52 30.17
N THR A 165 -24.42 11.73 31.14
CA THR A 165 -24.15 11.44 32.56
C THR A 165 -23.98 9.95 32.80
N LEU A 166 -24.86 9.11 32.24
CA LEU A 166 -24.76 7.65 32.34
C LEU A 166 -23.51 7.12 31.66
N PHE A 167 -23.18 7.66 30.47
CA PHE A 167 -21.96 7.32 29.76
C PHE A 167 -20.72 7.61 30.61
N LEU A 168 -20.61 8.84 31.14
CA LEU A 168 -19.47 9.24 31.96
C LEU A 168 -19.39 8.42 33.27
N LEU A 169 -20.52 8.13 33.91
CA LEU A 169 -20.55 7.31 35.14
C LEU A 169 -20.01 5.89 34.90
N PHE A 170 -20.29 5.31 33.74
CA PHE A 170 -19.79 3.99 33.38
C PHE A 170 -18.31 4.03 32.94
N TRP A 171 -17.96 4.96 32.05
CA TRP A 171 -16.66 4.95 31.39
C TRP A 171 -15.53 5.61 32.18
N VAL A 172 -15.81 6.62 33.01
CA VAL A 172 -14.76 7.28 33.81
C VAL A 172 -14.05 6.29 34.76
N PRO A 173 -14.75 5.41 35.50
CA PRO A 173 -14.09 4.38 36.30
C PRO A 173 -13.23 3.41 35.48
N VAL A 174 -13.72 2.97 34.31
CA VAL A 174 -13.02 2.05 33.41
C VAL A 174 -11.73 2.69 32.89
N MET A 175 -11.82 3.93 32.38
CA MET A 175 -10.66 4.69 31.93
C MET A 175 -9.67 4.95 33.07
N SER A 176 -10.15 5.21 34.28
CA SER A 176 -9.29 5.40 35.46
C SER A 176 -8.54 4.12 35.86
N VAL A 177 -9.09 2.93 35.57
CA VAL A 177 -8.39 1.65 35.76
C VAL A 177 -7.34 1.46 34.66
N ALA A 178 -7.70 1.68 33.39
CA ALA A 178 -6.78 1.58 32.26
C ALA A 178 -5.59 2.53 32.42
N GLU A 179 -5.85 3.80 32.76
CA GLU A 179 -4.80 4.80 33.02
C GLU A 179 -3.87 4.36 34.16
N ARG A 180 -4.39 3.74 35.22
CA ARG A 180 -3.57 3.21 36.32
C ARG A 180 -2.70 2.04 35.88
N ILE A 181 -3.20 1.15 35.02
CA ILE A 181 -2.43 0.04 34.45
C ILE A 181 -1.30 0.59 33.57
N THR A 182 -1.62 1.50 32.66
CA THR A 182 -0.66 2.18 31.79
C THR A 182 0.40 2.94 32.59
N LYS A 183 0.02 3.79 33.55
CA LYS A 183 0.99 4.51 34.39
C LYS A 183 1.89 3.58 35.19
N ARG A 184 1.38 2.44 35.67
CA ARG A 184 2.20 1.44 36.36
C ARG A 184 3.19 0.75 35.44
N SER A 185 2.78 0.40 34.22
CA SER A 185 3.68 -0.23 33.25
C SER A 185 4.76 0.73 32.75
N LEU A 186 4.43 2.02 32.61
CA LEU A 186 5.36 3.07 32.19
C LEU A 186 6.46 3.36 33.21
N ARG A 187 6.20 3.17 34.52
CA ARG A 187 7.25 3.31 35.57
C ARG A 187 8.40 2.32 35.41
N GLN A 188 8.20 1.22 34.68
CA GLN A 188 9.22 0.21 34.41
C GLN A 188 9.84 0.36 33.01
N SER A 189 9.35 1.30 32.19
CA SER A 189 9.80 1.50 30.82
C SER A 189 11.05 2.36 30.77
N LYS A 190 12.10 1.85 30.11
CA LYS A 190 13.31 2.63 29.80
C LYS A 190 13.13 3.57 28.60
N THR A 191 12.13 3.32 27.76
CA THR A 191 11.90 4.04 26.50
C THR A 191 10.76 5.05 26.58
N GLY A 192 9.95 5.01 27.64
CA GLY A 192 8.78 5.88 27.80
C GLY A 192 7.53 5.34 27.10
N ASN A 193 7.65 4.20 26.43
CA ASN A 193 6.55 3.48 25.78
C ASN A 193 5.99 2.38 26.69
N ALA A 194 4.68 2.14 26.59
CA ALA A 194 4.00 1.07 27.27
C ALA A 194 4.43 -0.29 26.68
N PRO A 195 4.52 -1.35 27.49
CA PRO A 195 4.78 -2.69 26.97
C PRO A 195 3.70 -3.12 25.96
N MET A 196 4.08 -3.90 24.95
CA MET A 196 3.17 -4.36 23.89
C MET A 196 1.90 -5.04 24.40
N TRP A 197 1.96 -5.78 25.51
CA TRP A 197 0.78 -6.41 26.10
C TRP A 197 -0.23 -5.39 26.66
N VAL A 198 0.23 -4.23 27.14
CA VAL A 198 -0.65 -3.15 27.61
C VAL A 198 -1.31 -2.47 26.42
N ILE A 199 -0.54 -2.24 25.35
CA ILE A 199 -1.05 -1.71 24.08
C ILE A 199 -2.13 -2.65 23.52
N ALA A 200 -1.83 -3.95 23.40
CA ALA A 200 -2.78 -4.96 22.92
C ALA A 200 -4.04 -5.06 23.80
N LEU A 201 -3.89 -5.02 25.13
CA LEU A 201 -5.03 -4.99 26.04
C LEU A 201 -5.90 -3.74 25.85
N TYR A 202 -5.26 -2.59 25.65
CA TYR A 202 -5.95 -1.32 25.39
C TYR A 202 -6.75 -1.37 24.09
N TYR A 203 -6.14 -1.79 22.98
CA TYR A 203 -6.84 -1.95 21.71
C TYR A 203 -7.96 -3.00 21.76
N ARG A 204 -7.77 -4.10 22.49
CA ARG A 204 -8.81 -5.13 22.64
C ARG A 204 -10.05 -4.63 23.40
N PHE A 205 -9.89 -3.75 24.38
CA PHE A 205 -11.00 -3.21 25.19
C PHE A 205 -11.60 -1.94 24.58
N PHE A 206 -10.76 -1.03 24.08
CA PHE A 206 -11.15 0.30 23.64
C PHE A 206 -11.25 0.46 22.11
N GLY A 207 -10.60 -0.42 21.34
CA GLY A 207 -10.62 -0.36 19.87
C GLY A 207 -11.93 -0.79 19.22
N ASN A 208 -12.74 -1.61 19.92
CA ASN A 208 -14.02 -2.16 19.41
C ASN A 208 -15.26 -1.59 20.11
N THR A 209 -15.10 -0.61 21.01
CA THR A 209 -16.22 -0.11 21.82
C THR A 209 -16.96 1.04 21.11
N PRO A 210 -18.28 1.19 21.32
CA PRO A 210 -19.09 2.19 20.63
C PRO A 210 -18.84 3.57 21.26
N TRP A 211 -17.74 4.23 20.83
CA TRP A 211 -17.27 5.51 21.35
C TRP A 211 -17.79 6.74 20.57
N ASP A 212 -18.68 6.53 19.59
CA ASP A 212 -19.19 7.60 18.74
C ASP A 212 -20.73 7.64 18.72
N GLU A 213 -21.32 8.83 18.87
CA GLU A 213 -22.75 9.09 18.62
C GLU A 213 -23.12 8.94 17.13
N SER A 214 -22.16 8.65 16.24
CA SER A 214 -22.34 8.51 14.80
C SER A 214 -22.85 7.14 14.33
N HIS A 215 -23.67 6.43 15.10
CA HIS A 215 -24.28 5.13 14.72
C HIS A 215 -25.36 5.23 13.60
N VAL A 216 -25.12 6.08 12.60
CA VAL A 216 -25.76 6.03 11.28
C VAL A 216 -24.72 6.11 10.12
N LYS A 217 -23.41 6.35 10.36
CA LYS A 217 -22.40 6.41 9.27
C LYS A 217 -20.99 5.91 9.59
N GLY A 218 -20.77 5.22 10.71
CA GLY A 218 -19.42 4.92 11.22
C GLY A 218 -18.97 3.46 11.13
N TRP A 219 -18.92 2.86 9.94
CA TRP A 219 -18.08 1.66 9.68
C TRP A 219 -16.88 1.99 8.76
N GLU A 220 -16.78 3.23 8.28
CA GLU A 220 -15.77 3.67 7.30
C GLU A 220 -14.38 3.98 7.89
N ASN A 221 -14.20 4.07 9.22
CA ASN A 221 -13.01 4.72 9.81
C ASN A 221 -12.06 3.85 10.66
N THR A 222 -12.23 2.52 10.71
CA THR A 222 -11.11 1.61 11.04
C THR A 222 -10.24 1.27 9.82
N HIS A 223 -10.60 1.81 8.65
CA HIS A 223 -9.95 1.63 7.34
C HIS A 223 -8.99 2.77 6.97
N GLN A 224 -8.56 3.61 7.91
CA GLN A 224 -7.78 4.83 7.62
C GLN A 224 -6.36 4.85 8.22
N ASP A 225 -6.02 3.94 9.13
CA ASP A 225 -4.69 3.86 9.76
C ASP A 225 -3.72 2.86 9.10
N TYR A 226 -4.17 2.14 8.06
CA TYR A 226 -3.26 1.57 7.06
C TYR A 226 -3.09 2.63 5.97
N LYS A 227 -1.96 3.34 5.97
CA LYS A 227 -1.55 4.13 4.81
C LYS A 227 -1.36 3.16 3.65
N TYR A 228 -2.42 3.04 2.83
CA TYR A 228 -2.48 2.41 1.51
C TYR A 228 -2.07 0.93 1.49
N ASN A 229 -2.83 0.12 0.77
CA ASN A 229 -2.52 -1.29 0.66
C ASN A 229 -1.76 -1.48 -0.66
N TYR A 230 -0.65 -2.22 -0.62
CA TYR A 230 -0.02 -2.67 -1.86
C TYR A 230 -0.89 -3.79 -2.45
N TYR A 231 -1.08 -3.82 -3.77
CA TYR A 231 -1.61 -4.95 -4.53
C TYR A 231 -0.78 -5.07 -5.81
N GLY A 232 -0.44 -6.28 -6.22
CA GLY A 232 0.33 -6.54 -7.43
C GLY A 232 -0.58 -7.09 -8.53
N GLU A 233 -1.53 -6.32 -9.00
CA GLU A 233 -2.52 -6.88 -9.92
C GLU A 233 -2.05 -6.89 -11.37
N VAL A 234 -2.66 -7.76 -12.18
CA VAL A 234 -2.60 -7.84 -13.65
C VAL A 234 -3.98 -7.46 -14.17
N PHE A 235 -4.07 -6.44 -15.03
CA PHE A 235 -5.35 -5.90 -15.52
C PHE A 235 -5.40 -5.76 -17.04
N ARG A 236 -6.50 -6.15 -17.69
CA ARG A 236 -6.69 -6.00 -19.13
C ARG A 236 -7.44 -4.71 -19.51
N LEU A 237 -6.75 -3.77 -20.17
CA LEU A 237 -7.37 -2.52 -20.64
C LEU A 237 -8.24 -2.72 -21.89
N GLN A 238 -9.50 -2.28 -21.80
CA GLN A 238 -10.42 -2.14 -22.95
C GLN A 238 -10.76 -0.66 -23.21
N SER A 239 -10.48 -0.21 -24.45
CA SER A 239 -10.95 1.01 -25.14
C SER A 239 -11.14 2.35 -24.38
N HIS A 240 -10.51 3.41 -24.91
CA HIS A 240 -10.48 4.80 -24.45
C HIS A 240 -11.81 5.51 -24.19
N SER A 241 -12.92 5.06 -24.77
CA SER A 241 -14.15 5.86 -24.80
C SER A 241 -14.95 5.85 -23.50
N ASN A 242 -14.59 5.00 -22.52
CA ASN A 242 -15.37 4.81 -21.30
C ASN A 242 -14.63 5.09 -19.99
N PHE A 243 -13.33 5.41 -19.96
CA PHE A 243 -12.67 5.66 -18.67
C PHE A 243 -13.12 7.01 -18.06
N SER A 244 -13.88 6.94 -16.98
CA SER A 244 -14.31 8.10 -16.20
C SER A 244 -13.65 8.07 -14.83
N ASP A 245 -13.25 9.24 -14.33
CA ASP A 245 -12.73 9.43 -12.97
C ASP A 245 -13.84 9.55 -11.92
N THR A 246 -15.10 9.57 -12.36
CA THR A 246 -16.28 9.84 -11.53
C THR A 246 -17.38 8.79 -11.62
N GLN A 247 -17.34 7.88 -12.61
CA GLN A 247 -18.39 6.89 -12.83
C GLN A 247 -17.83 5.47 -12.74
N GLU A 248 -18.66 4.58 -12.21
CA GLU A 248 -18.34 3.15 -12.20
C GLU A 248 -18.55 2.56 -13.59
N LEU A 249 -17.59 1.74 -14.02
CA LEU A 249 -17.60 1.11 -15.33
C LEU A 249 -18.28 -0.26 -15.27
N PHE A 250 -18.72 -0.76 -16.43
CA PHE A 250 -19.26 -2.11 -16.55
C PHE A 250 -18.24 -3.20 -16.15
N GLY A 251 -16.95 -2.94 -16.39
CA GLY A 251 -15.87 -3.81 -15.92
C GLY A 251 -15.73 -3.82 -14.40
N GLN A 252 -14.65 -4.41 -13.92
CA GLN A 252 -14.35 -4.63 -12.51
C GLN A 252 -13.38 -3.58 -11.96
N VAL A 253 -12.86 -2.69 -12.81
CA VAL A 253 -11.87 -1.69 -12.42
C VAL A 253 -12.22 -0.30 -12.91
N ASP A 254 -12.18 0.65 -11.97
CA ASP A 254 -12.22 2.09 -12.23
C ASP A 254 -11.61 2.86 -11.06
N PHE A 255 -11.38 4.16 -11.25
CA PHE A 255 -10.75 4.98 -10.24
C PHE A 255 -11.53 5.07 -8.91
N PRO A 256 -12.87 5.26 -8.89
CA PRO A 256 -13.64 5.17 -7.66
C PRO A 256 -13.43 3.86 -6.90
N ARG A 257 -13.50 2.71 -7.57
CA ARG A 257 -13.32 1.39 -6.94
C ARG A 257 -11.88 1.14 -6.51
N LEU A 258 -10.87 1.51 -7.31
CA LEU A 258 -9.46 1.41 -6.93
C LEU A 258 -9.16 2.21 -5.66
N ARG A 259 -9.75 3.41 -5.52
CA ARG A 259 -9.64 4.22 -4.30
C ARG A 259 -10.30 3.56 -3.09
N ARG A 260 -11.49 2.96 -3.26
CA ARG A 260 -12.18 2.19 -2.20
C ARG A 260 -11.37 0.94 -1.81
N GLY A 261 -10.80 0.27 -2.80
CA GLY A 261 -9.92 -0.89 -2.68
C GLY A 261 -8.57 -0.60 -2.04
N ARG A 262 -8.20 0.68 -1.94
CA ARG A 262 -6.91 1.15 -1.39
C ARG A 262 -5.69 0.70 -2.20
N ALA A 263 -5.84 0.49 -3.51
CA ALA A 263 -4.73 0.09 -4.38
C ALA A 263 -3.64 1.17 -4.42
N GLY A 264 -2.39 0.76 -4.18
CA GLY A 264 -1.20 1.63 -4.22
C GLY A 264 -0.26 1.37 -5.40
N ALA A 265 -0.36 0.22 -6.05
CA ALA A 265 0.41 -0.14 -7.24
C ALA A 265 -0.42 -1.10 -8.12
N GLN A 266 -0.05 -1.19 -9.40
CA GLN A 266 -0.73 -2.02 -10.41
C GLN A 266 0.26 -2.40 -11.52
N PHE A 267 0.29 -3.66 -11.92
CA PHE A 267 0.79 -4.03 -13.25
C PHE A 267 -0.37 -4.04 -14.25
N TRP A 268 -0.31 -3.18 -15.25
CA TRP A 268 -1.26 -3.19 -16.35
C TRP A 268 -0.87 -4.31 -17.32
N SER A 269 -1.78 -5.26 -17.56
CA SER A 269 -1.60 -6.29 -18.60
C SER A 269 -1.67 -5.62 -19.96
N VAL A 270 -0.56 -5.68 -20.66
CA VAL A 270 -0.43 -5.40 -22.08
C VAL A 270 -0.67 -6.74 -22.77
N TYR A 271 -1.95 -7.10 -22.85
CA TYR A 271 -2.41 -8.35 -23.45
C TYR A 271 -2.83 -8.15 -24.91
N VAL A 272 -2.42 -9.09 -25.76
CA VAL A 272 -2.91 -9.31 -27.11
C VAL A 272 -3.21 -10.80 -27.28
N GLU A 273 -4.34 -11.10 -27.93
CA GLU A 273 -4.82 -12.47 -28.11
C GLU A 273 -3.80 -13.37 -28.83
N CYS A 274 -3.76 -14.64 -28.44
CA CYS A 274 -3.01 -15.65 -29.19
C CYS A 274 -3.43 -15.64 -30.67
N PRO A 275 -2.50 -15.82 -31.62
CA PRO A 275 -2.87 -15.97 -33.02
C PRO A 275 -3.82 -17.16 -33.21
N LYS A 276 -4.77 -16.99 -34.13
CA LYS A 276 -5.75 -18.04 -34.46
C LYS A 276 -5.20 -19.11 -35.39
N ASP A 277 -4.13 -18.80 -36.12
CA ASP A 277 -3.47 -19.73 -37.02
C ASP A 277 -2.57 -20.70 -36.24
N THR A 278 -2.47 -21.94 -36.71
CA THR A 278 -1.72 -23.02 -36.04
C THR A 278 -0.21 -22.93 -36.22
N ASP A 279 0.29 -22.02 -37.05
CA ASP A 279 1.74 -21.79 -37.19
C ASP A 279 2.21 -20.81 -36.10
N TYR A 280 2.17 -21.29 -34.86
CA TYR A 280 2.54 -20.56 -33.63
C TYR A 280 4.00 -20.12 -33.57
N CYS A 281 4.77 -20.25 -34.65
CA CYS A 281 6.19 -19.90 -34.68
C CYS A 281 6.55 -18.98 -35.85
N SER A 282 5.61 -18.62 -36.73
CA SER A 282 5.92 -17.83 -37.92
C SER A 282 6.03 -16.33 -37.61
N ASP A 283 7.08 -15.69 -38.14
CA ASP A 283 7.27 -14.23 -38.01
C ASP A 283 6.13 -13.44 -38.69
N GLU A 284 5.57 -14.01 -39.76
CA GLU A 284 4.49 -13.42 -40.55
C GLU A 284 3.19 -13.30 -39.74
N THR A 285 2.92 -14.29 -38.90
CA THR A 285 1.78 -14.32 -37.99
C THR A 285 1.88 -13.25 -36.90
N TYR A 286 3.09 -12.81 -36.53
CA TYR A 286 3.29 -11.94 -35.38
C TYR A 286 3.40 -10.44 -35.67
N TYR A 287 3.46 -10.01 -36.95
CA TYR A 287 3.53 -8.58 -37.27
C TYR A 287 2.37 -7.77 -36.68
N GLU A 288 1.15 -8.30 -36.76
CA GLU A 288 -0.04 -7.63 -36.19
C GLU A 288 -0.01 -7.65 -34.67
N VAL A 289 0.43 -8.76 -34.08
CA VAL A 289 0.56 -8.91 -32.61
C VAL A 289 1.52 -7.86 -32.06
N VAL A 290 2.72 -7.72 -32.64
CA VAL A 290 3.71 -6.71 -32.21
C VAL A 290 3.16 -5.30 -32.32
N ARG A 291 2.49 -4.97 -33.44
CA ARG A 291 1.83 -3.67 -33.63
C ARG A 291 0.83 -3.40 -32.51
N ASP A 292 -0.02 -4.37 -32.21
CA ASP A 292 -1.10 -4.23 -31.23
C ASP A 292 -0.55 -4.15 -29.80
N THR A 293 0.53 -4.88 -29.50
CA THR A 293 1.24 -4.76 -28.21
C THR A 293 1.81 -3.36 -28.03
N PHE A 294 2.43 -2.75 -29.06
CA PHE A 294 2.85 -1.34 -28.98
C PHE A 294 1.67 -0.39 -28.74
N GLN A 295 0.51 -0.63 -29.34
CA GLN A 295 -0.70 0.18 -29.12
C GLN A 295 -1.22 0.05 -27.68
N GLN A 296 -1.15 -1.15 -27.10
CA GLN A 296 -1.52 -1.41 -25.70
C GLN A 296 -0.54 -0.74 -24.72
N ILE A 297 0.77 -0.78 -24.99
CA ILE A 297 1.79 -0.04 -24.22
C ILE A 297 1.52 1.47 -24.29
N ASP A 298 1.29 2.01 -25.48
CA ASP A 298 0.98 3.43 -25.65
C ASP A 298 -0.35 3.84 -24.99
N LEU A 299 -1.35 2.95 -24.98
CA LEU A 299 -2.60 3.14 -24.24
C LEU A 299 -2.35 3.33 -22.74
N VAL A 300 -1.54 2.47 -22.11
CA VAL A 300 -1.16 2.65 -20.69
C VAL A 300 -0.48 3.99 -20.47
N HIS A 301 0.49 4.34 -21.32
CA HIS A 301 1.18 5.65 -21.25
C HIS A 301 0.25 6.84 -21.42
N ARG A 302 -0.73 6.75 -22.33
CA ARG A 302 -1.74 7.81 -22.52
C ARG A 302 -2.70 7.91 -21.36
N LEU A 303 -3.08 6.79 -20.74
CA LEU A 303 -3.90 6.80 -19.52
C LEU A 303 -3.18 7.47 -18.36
N ILE A 304 -1.92 7.12 -18.12
CA ILE A 304 -1.12 7.75 -17.06
C ILE A 304 -1.02 9.26 -17.29
N ARG A 305 -0.73 9.69 -18.54
CA ARG A 305 -0.69 11.12 -18.90
C ARG A 305 -2.04 11.81 -18.77
N ARG A 306 -3.14 11.10 -19.03
CA ARG A 306 -4.50 11.65 -19.00
C ARG A 306 -5.05 11.83 -17.59
N TYR A 307 -4.63 10.99 -16.65
CA TYR A 307 -5.07 10.98 -15.25
C TYR A 307 -3.88 11.11 -14.27
N PRO A 308 -3.10 12.21 -14.36
CA PRO A 308 -1.92 12.39 -13.53
C PRO A 308 -2.27 12.48 -12.03
N ASP A 309 -3.48 12.87 -11.65
CA ASP A 309 -3.89 12.90 -10.23
C ASP A 309 -4.13 11.50 -9.63
N TYR A 310 -4.19 10.47 -10.48
CA TYR A 310 -4.54 9.10 -10.09
C TYR A 310 -3.42 8.10 -10.37
N LEU A 311 -2.65 8.30 -11.43
CA LEU A 311 -1.65 7.34 -11.90
C LEU A 311 -0.28 7.99 -12.01
N ALA A 312 0.75 7.23 -11.63
CA ALA A 312 2.14 7.60 -11.87
C ALA A 312 2.88 6.39 -12.45
N HIS A 313 3.65 6.59 -13.50
CA HIS A 313 4.43 5.50 -14.09
C HIS A 313 5.58 5.10 -13.16
N ALA A 314 5.74 3.79 -12.91
CA ALA A 314 6.85 3.24 -12.14
C ALA A 314 7.69 2.30 -13.01
N TYR A 315 9.01 2.52 -13.01
CA TYR A 315 9.97 1.72 -13.77
C TYR A 315 10.82 0.82 -12.87
N THR A 316 10.80 1.03 -11.56
CA THR A 316 11.63 0.28 -10.63
C THR A 316 10.90 0.04 -9.31
N ALA A 317 11.40 -0.90 -8.51
CA ALA A 317 10.94 -1.10 -7.14
C ALA A 317 11.07 0.19 -6.30
N SER A 318 12.10 1.01 -6.58
CA SER A 318 12.28 2.32 -5.93
C SER A 318 11.19 3.31 -6.32
N ASP A 319 10.79 3.35 -7.59
CA ASP A 319 9.70 4.23 -8.05
C ASP A 319 8.39 3.84 -7.38
N VAL A 320 8.09 2.54 -7.30
CA VAL A 320 6.88 2.05 -6.63
C VAL A 320 6.83 2.52 -5.17
N ARG A 321 7.92 2.37 -4.43
CA ARG A 321 8.01 2.84 -3.04
C ARG A 321 7.86 4.35 -2.95
N HIS A 322 8.57 5.09 -3.80
CA HIS A 322 8.53 6.54 -3.79
C HIS A 322 7.13 7.09 -4.09
N ILE A 323 6.47 6.59 -5.13
CA ILE A 323 5.11 7.02 -5.52
C ILE A 323 4.12 6.74 -4.38
N PHE A 324 4.20 5.54 -3.80
CA PHE A 324 3.33 5.13 -2.70
C PHE A 324 3.52 5.98 -1.44
N GLU A 325 4.77 6.33 -1.10
CA GLU A 325 5.09 7.11 0.10
C GLU A 325 4.77 8.61 -0.06
N SER A 326 4.93 9.14 -1.28
CA SER A 326 4.88 10.58 -1.56
C SER A 326 3.54 11.07 -2.08
N SER A 327 2.66 10.18 -2.56
CA SER A 327 1.44 10.56 -3.28
C SER A 327 0.25 9.64 -2.97
N LEU A 328 -0.90 9.97 -3.54
CA LEU A 328 -2.08 9.10 -3.59
C LEU A 328 -2.23 8.39 -4.94
N GLN A 329 -1.24 8.53 -5.82
CA GLN A 329 -1.26 7.95 -7.14
C GLN A 329 -0.97 6.45 -7.03
N ILE A 330 -1.54 5.69 -7.96
CA ILE A 330 -1.25 4.27 -8.14
C ILE A 330 0.02 4.16 -8.97
N ALA A 331 1.04 3.54 -8.39
CA ALA A 331 2.27 3.19 -9.10
C ALA A 331 1.94 2.19 -10.21
N SER A 332 2.09 2.64 -11.46
CA SER A 332 1.65 1.94 -12.66
C SER A 332 2.84 1.34 -13.39
N LEU A 333 2.91 0.01 -13.40
CA LEU A 333 3.87 -0.79 -14.16
C LEU A 333 3.15 -1.51 -15.31
N MET A 334 3.89 -2.12 -16.22
CA MET A 334 3.31 -2.93 -17.30
C MET A 334 3.90 -4.33 -17.31
N GLY A 335 3.09 -5.31 -17.72
CA GLY A 335 3.57 -6.63 -18.06
C GLY A 335 2.91 -7.13 -19.34
N ILE A 336 3.69 -7.81 -20.19
CA ILE A 336 3.16 -8.44 -21.39
C ILE A 336 2.76 -9.88 -21.08
N GLU A 337 1.59 -10.29 -21.52
CA GLU A 337 1.03 -11.62 -21.21
C GLU A 337 1.18 -12.56 -22.41
N GLY A 338 2.38 -13.14 -22.54
CA GLY A 338 2.76 -14.11 -23.59
C GLY A 338 3.86 -13.59 -24.52
N LEU A 339 4.89 -14.42 -24.77
CA LEU A 339 6.01 -14.07 -25.66
C LEU A 339 5.67 -14.14 -27.15
N HIS A 340 4.47 -14.57 -27.56
CA HIS A 340 4.01 -14.33 -28.93
C HIS A 340 3.99 -12.83 -29.27
N GLN A 341 3.89 -11.96 -28.26
CA GLN A 341 3.86 -10.51 -28.41
C GLN A 341 5.20 -9.87 -28.80
N ILE A 342 6.31 -10.60 -28.71
CA ILE A 342 7.64 -10.08 -29.11
C ILE A 342 8.00 -10.42 -30.56
N GLY A 343 7.13 -11.11 -31.30
CA GLY A 343 7.36 -11.47 -32.69
C GLY A 343 8.69 -12.18 -32.92
N ASN A 344 8.97 -13.18 -32.09
CA ASN A 344 10.22 -13.95 -32.08
C ASN A 344 11.52 -13.13 -31.93
N SER A 345 11.47 -11.89 -31.44
CA SER A 345 12.64 -10.99 -31.40
C SER A 345 13.04 -10.55 -30.00
N ALA A 346 14.29 -10.83 -29.63
CA ALA A 346 14.90 -10.30 -28.41
C ALA A 346 15.04 -8.77 -28.45
N SER A 347 15.20 -8.18 -29.63
CA SER A 347 15.22 -6.72 -29.82
C SER A 347 13.88 -6.10 -29.46
N ILE A 348 12.76 -6.71 -29.86
CA ILE A 348 11.43 -6.23 -29.47
C ILE A 348 11.23 -6.35 -27.96
N LEU A 349 11.65 -7.46 -27.33
CA LEU A 349 11.62 -7.60 -25.87
C LEU A 349 12.37 -6.46 -25.16
N ARG A 350 13.58 -6.12 -25.65
CA ARG A 350 14.36 -4.98 -25.14
C ARG A 350 13.67 -3.63 -25.33
N MET A 351 12.99 -3.43 -26.45
CA MET A 351 12.23 -2.21 -26.71
C MET A 351 11.04 -2.10 -25.76
N TYR A 352 10.28 -3.17 -25.54
CA TYR A 352 9.19 -3.19 -24.56
C TYR A 352 9.70 -2.89 -23.14
N HIS A 353 10.83 -3.47 -22.74
CA HIS A 353 11.47 -3.13 -21.46
C HIS A 353 11.81 -1.64 -21.37
N SER A 354 12.38 -1.08 -22.43
CA SER A 354 12.72 0.35 -22.51
C SER A 354 11.49 1.26 -22.45
N LEU A 355 10.34 0.77 -22.94
CA LEU A 355 9.06 1.44 -22.86
C LEU A 355 8.35 1.28 -21.52
N GLY A 356 8.87 0.49 -20.58
CA GLY A 356 8.35 0.38 -19.21
C GLY A 356 7.75 -0.98 -18.84
N VAL A 357 7.79 -1.98 -19.74
CA VAL A 357 7.38 -3.36 -19.39
C VAL A 357 8.38 -3.97 -18.41
N ARG A 358 7.88 -4.61 -17.35
CA ARG A 358 8.69 -5.12 -16.23
C ARG A 358 8.52 -6.59 -15.93
N TYR A 359 7.49 -7.24 -16.45
CA TYR A 359 7.46 -8.69 -16.57
C TYR A 359 7.00 -9.11 -17.96
N ALA A 360 7.33 -10.34 -18.34
CA ALA A 360 6.70 -11.02 -19.46
C ALA A 360 6.28 -12.43 -19.04
N THR A 361 5.00 -12.75 -19.26
CA THR A 361 4.51 -14.13 -19.17
C THR A 361 5.05 -14.91 -20.36
N LEU A 362 5.64 -16.08 -20.13
CA LEU A 362 6.28 -16.83 -21.21
C LEU A 362 5.28 -17.30 -22.28
N THR A 363 4.08 -17.71 -21.88
CA THR A 363 2.98 -18.14 -22.76
C THR A 363 1.67 -17.49 -22.33
N HIS A 364 0.66 -17.55 -23.18
CA HIS A 364 -0.75 -17.42 -22.77
C HIS A 364 -1.41 -18.79 -23.04
N THR A 365 -2.67 -18.86 -23.48
CA THR A 365 -3.36 -20.10 -23.92
C THR A 365 -2.89 -20.62 -25.29
N CYS A 366 -1.59 -20.51 -25.58
CA CYS A 366 -0.97 -21.01 -26.80
C CYS A 366 0.53 -21.24 -26.58
N HIS A 367 1.09 -22.28 -27.23
CA HIS A 367 2.53 -22.42 -27.38
C HIS A 367 3.08 -21.25 -28.20
N ASN A 368 4.40 -21.03 -28.11
CA ASN A 368 5.13 -20.16 -29.02
C ASN A 368 6.53 -20.75 -29.27
N ALA A 369 7.39 -20.03 -30.00
CA ALA A 369 8.75 -20.49 -30.31
C ALA A 369 9.64 -20.74 -29.07
N PHE A 370 9.26 -20.23 -27.90
CA PHE A 370 10.08 -20.22 -26.69
C PHE A 370 9.66 -21.27 -25.67
N ALA A 371 8.36 -21.49 -25.50
CA ALA A 371 7.84 -22.25 -24.37
C ALA A 371 6.52 -22.95 -24.67
N ASP A 372 6.28 -24.03 -23.91
CA ASP A 372 4.99 -24.72 -23.88
C ASP A 372 4.00 -24.10 -22.89
N SER A 373 2.77 -23.91 -23.36
CA SER A 373 1.63 -23.49 -22.56
C SER A 373 0.99 -24.68 -21.84
N GLU A 374 0.25 -24.42 -20.76
CA GLU A 374 -0.62 -25.42 -20.13
C GLU A 374 -1.80 -25.83 -21.03
N GLU A 375 -2.22 -24.92 -21.92
CA GLU A 375 -3.21 -25.18 -22.97
C GLU A 375 -2.71 -24.65 -24.33
N PRO A 376 -2.65 -25.48 -25.40
CA PRO A 376 -3.08 -26.88 -25.45
C PRO A 376 -2.10 -27.83 -24.72
N SER A 377 -2.58 -29.03 -24.37
CA SER A 377 -1.85 -29.98 -23.54
C SER A 377 -0.81 -30.84 -24.28
N GLU A 378 -0.87 -30.90 -25.62
CA GLU A 378 0.15 -31.60 -26.40
C GLU A 378 1.41 -30.72 -26.49
N PRO A 379 2.56 -31.17 -25.96
CA PRO A 379 3.76 -30.33 -25.90
C PRO A 379 4.37 -30.09 -27.29
N LEU A 380 4.80 -28.86 -27.55
CA LEU A 380 5.56 -28.50 -28.75
C LEU A 380 7.07 -28.70 -28.53
N HIS A 381 7.58 -28.33 -27.35
CA HIS A 381 9.02 -28.38 -27.03
C HIS A 381 9.36 -29.38 -25.92
N GLY A 382 8.38 -29.80 -25.12
CA GLY A 382 8.58 -30.51 -23.87
C GLY A 382 9.04 -29.59 -22.72
N GLY A 383 8.56 -28.34 -22.69
CA GLY A 383 8.99 -27.29 -21.76
C GLY A 383 9.56 -26.07 -22.48
N LEU A 384 10.79 -25.68 -22.14
CA LEU A 384 11.51 -24.61 -22.86
C LEU A 384 12.26 -25.13 -24.09
N SER A 385 12.09 -24.44 -25.21
CA SER A 385 12.94 -24.60 -26.39
C SER A 385 14.36 -24.06 -26.12
N ALA A 386 15.31 -24.35 -27.03
CA ALA A 386 16.65 -23.77 -26.94
C ALA A 386 16.62 -22.23 -27.00
N ALA A 387 15.75 -21.66 -27.85
CA ALA A 387 15.52 -20.22 -27.92
C ALA A 387 14.84 -19.70 -26.64
N GLY A 388 13.93 -20.47 -26.03
CA GLY A 388 13.30 -20.13 -24.76
C GLY A 388 14.28 -20.01 -23.60
N ARG A 389 15.24 -20.94 -23.50
CA ARG A 389 16.31 -20.86 -22.48
C ARG A 389 17.17 -19.61 -22.67
N ALA A 390 17.50 -19.26 -23.91
CA ALA A 390 18.21 -18.02 -24.23
C ALA A 390 17.38 -16.77 -23.86
N MET A 391 16.06 -16.80 -24.12
CA MET A 391 15.16 -15.69 -23.82
C MET A 391 15.01 -15.46 -22.31
N VAL A 392 14.90 -16.52 -21.50
CA VAL A 392 14.94 -16.42 -20.02
C VAL A 392 16.24 -15.76 -19.55
N GLY A 393 17.38 -16.12 -20.16
CA GLY A 393 18.66 -15.48 -19.90
C GLY A 393 18.68 -13.99 -20.25
N GLU A 394 18.10 -13.60 -21.39
CA GLU A 394 17.97 -12.18 -21.78
C GLU A 394 17.05 -11.40 -20.83
N MET A 395 15.96 -12.00 -20.35
CA MET A 395 15.07 -11.40 -19.35
C MET A 395 15.81 -11.15 -18.02
N ASN A 396 16.57 -12.14 -17.52
CA ASN A 396 17.42 -11.98 -16.34
C ASN A 396 18.45 -10.86 -16.52
N ARG A 397 19.12 -10.83 -17.68
CA ARG A 397 20.11 -9.80 -18.02
C ARG A 397 19.48 -8.40 -18.08
N LEU A 398 18.27 -8.27 -18.62
CA LEU A 398 17.56 -7.00 -18.73
C LEU A 398 17.08 -6.49 -17.37
N GLY A 399 16.73 -7.39 -16.46
CA GLY A 399 15.97 -7.04 -15.27
C GLY A 399 14.47 -7.04 -15.53
N MET A 400 14.02 -7.92 -16.42
CA MET A 400 12.62 -8.22 -16.66
C MET A 400 12.24 -9.47 -15.86
N ILE A 401 11.18 -9.39 -15.06
CA ILE A 401 10.67 -10.52 -14.29
C ILE A 401 10.16 -11.59 -15.27
N VAL A 402 10.58 -12.83 -15.05
CA VAL A 402 10.04 -14.00 -15.76
C VAL A 402 8.75 -14.41 -15.07
N ASP A 403 7.63 -14.33 -15.78
CA ASP A 403 6.35 -14.81 -15.32
C ASP A 403 6.00 -16.15 -15.97
N ILE A 404 5.66 -17.13 -15.13
CA ILE A 404 5.37 -18.52 -15.51
C ILE A 404 3.91 -18.90 -15.27
N SER A 405 3.02 -17.94 -15.07
CA SER A 405 1.57 -18.16 -15.29
C SER A 405 1.31 -18.63 -16.73
N HIS A 406 0.21 -19.37 -16.97
CA HIS A 406 -0.15 -20.02 -18.25
C HIS A 406 0.82 -21.09 -18.80
N THR A 407 1.98 -21.30 -18.19
CA THR A 407 2.98 -22.24 -18.74
C THR A 407 2.71 -23.69 -18.34
N SER A 408 3.15 -24.64 -19.17
CA SER A 408 3.08 -26.08 -18.85
C SER A 408 3.93 -26.43 -17.63
N LEU A 409 3.66 -27.57 -17.00
CA LEU A 409 4.43 -28.07 -15.86
C LEU A 409 5.94 -28.19 -16.19
N GLU A 410 6.25 -28.69 -17.37
CA GLU A 410 7.61 -28.84 -17.88
C GLU A 410 8.30 -27.48 -18.07
N THR A 411 7.59 -26.48 -18.61
CA THR A 411 8.10 -25.11 -18.72
C THR A 411 8.38 -24.52 -17.33
N GLN A 412 7.47 -24.70 -16.37
CA GLN A 412 7.66 -24.22 -14.98
C GLN A 412 8.94 -24.79 -14.37
N ARG A 413 9.16 -26.11 -14.47
CA ARG A 413 10.38 -26.78 -13.99
C ARG A 413 11.64 -26.26 -14.66
N ASP A 414 11.62 -26.18 -16.00
CA ASP A 414 12.76 -25.70 -16.79
C ASP A 414 13.18 -24.29 -16.39
N VAL A 415 12.20 -23.38 -16.23
CA VAL A 415 12.45 -21.99 -15.86
C VAL A 415 13.01 -21.90 -14.44
N LEU A 416 12.41 -22.60 -13.47
CA LEU A 416 12.87 -22.58 -12.07
C LEU A 416 14.27 -23.18 -11.92
N GLN A 417 14.68 -24.08 -12.81
CA GLN A 417 16.03 -24.63 -12.85
C GLN A 417 17.08 -23.65 -13.39
N ILE A 418 16.73 -22.84 -14.40
CA ILE A 418 17.71 -22.02 -15.13
C ILE A 418 17.70 -20.54 -14.77
N SER A 419 16.58 -20.00 -14.26
CA SER A 419 16.47 -18.57 -13.96
C SER A 419 17.42 -18.21 -12.82
N THR A 420 18.24 -17.19 -13.08
CA THR A 420 19.20 -16.64 -12.11
C THR A 420 18.57 -15.60 -11.18
N ALA A 421 17.37 -15.13 -11.51
CA ALA A 421 16.57 -14.20 -10.71
C ALA A 421 15.27 -14.85 -10.22
N PRO A 422 14.66 -14.33 -9.15
CA PRO A 422 13.34 -14.78 -8.70
C PRO A 422 12.28 -14.59 -9.80
N VAL A 423 11.44 -15.60 -9.98
CA VAL A 423 10.33 -15.60 -10.96
C VAL A 423 9.00 -15.31 -10.26
N ILE A 424 7.95 -15.09 -11.04
CA ILE A 424 6.59 -14.98 -10.52
C ILE A 424 5.63 -15.95 -11.22
N PHE A 425 4.55 -16.25 -10.53
CA PHE A 425 3.27 -16.53 -11.18
C PHE A 425 2.41 -15.29 -10.94
N SER A 426 2.13 -14.49 -11.97
CA SER A 426 1.39 -13.24 -11.78
C SER A 426 -0.09 -13.43 -11.47
N HIS A 427 -0.67 -14.57 -11.82
CA HIS A 427 -2.06 -14.95 -11.53
C HIS A 427 -2.25 -16.47 -11.63
N SER A 428 -2.07 -17.18 -10.52
CA SER A 428 -2.26 -18.64 -10.44
C SER A 428 -2.54 -19.08 -9.00
N ASN A 429 -3.24 -20.21 -8.82
CA ASN A 429 -3.62 -20.72 -7.49
C ASN A 429 -2.95 -22.07 -7.18
N ALA A 430 -3.33 -22.71 -6.08
CA ALA A 430 -2.78 -23.99 -5.63
C ALA A 430 -3.56 -25.19 -6.20
N TYR A 431 -2.87 -26.09 -6.91
CA TYR A 431 -3.49 -27.25 -7.55
C TYR A 431 -4.15 -28.20 -6.55
N THR A 432 -3.55 -28.35 -5.35
CA THR A 432 -4.06 -29.24 -4.30
C THR A 432 -5.46 -28.86 -3.81
N LEU A 433 -5.82 -27.57 -3.82
CA LEU A 433 -7.16 -27.12 -3.45
C LEU A 433 -8.14 -27.17 -4.63
N CYS A 434 -7.69 -26.80 -5.82
CA CYS A 434 -8.48 -26.86 -7.04
C CYS A 434 -7.66 -27.46 -8.19
N PRO A 435 -7.88 -28.74 -8.57
CA PRO A 435 -7.15 -29.44 -9.63
C PRO A 435 -7.42 -28.90 -11.04
N HIS A 436 -6.91 -27.71 -11.34
CA HIS A 436 -6.96 -27.07 -12.66
C HIS A 436 -5.55 -26.92 -13.22
N THR A 437 -5.38 -27.08 -14.52
CA THR A 437 -4.09 -26.92 -15.23
C THR A 437 -3.46 -25.53 -15.09
N ARG A 438 -4.26 -24.48 -14.78
CA ARG A 438 -3.79 -23.13 -14.46
C ARG A 438 -3.23 -23.00 -13.04
N ASN A 439 -3.41 -24.01 -12.20
CA ASN A 439 -2.97 -24.02 -10.81
C ASN A 439 -1.67 -24.78 -10.62
N VAL A 440 -0.89 -24.33 -9.65
CA VAL A 440 0.50 -24.74 -9.44
C VAL A 440 0.55 -25.93 -8.48
N MET A 441 1.26 -26.99 -8.89
CA MET A 441 1.47 -28.20 -8.08
C MET A 441 2.43 -27.94 -6.92
N ASP A 442 2.27 -28.65 -5.81
CA ASP A 442 3.09 -28.48 -4.59
C ASP A 442 4.60 -28.67 -4.83
N GLU A 443 4.97 -29.54 -5.78
CA GLU A 443 6.37 -29.72 -6.18
C GLU A 443 6.95 -28.44 -6.79
N ILE A 444 6.18 -27.71 -7.59
CA ILE A 444 6.57 -26.44 -8.22
C ILE A 444 6.56 -25.33 -7.18
N LEU A 445 5.60 -25.31 -6.25
CA LEU A 445 5.63 -24.39 -5.10
C LEU A 445 6.92 -24.57 -4.29
N SER A 446 7.35 -25.82 -4.09
CA SER A 446 8.59 -26.15 -3.38
C SER A 446 9.84 -25.68 -4.14
N GLU A 447 9.82 -25.68 -5.46
CA GLU A 447 10.89 -25.13 -6.30
C GLU A 447 10.88 -23.59 -6.33
N LEU A 448 9.69 -22.97 -6.42
CA LEU A 448 9.50 -21.53 -6.33
C LEU A 448 10.09 -20.97 -5.02
N LYS A 449 9.91 -21.67 -3.91
CA LYS A 449 10.54 -21.33 -2.62
C LYS A 449 12.06 -21.28 -2.72
N LYS A 450 12.69 -22.23 -3.40
CA LYS A 450 14.15 -22.27 -3.58
C LYS A 450 14.65 -21.13 -4.47
N ASN A 451 13.85 -20.75 -5.47
CA ASN A 451 14.09 -19.61 -6.36
C ASN A 451 13.86 -18.24 -5.67
N ASP A 452 13.21 -18.20 -4.49
CA ASP A 452 12.74 -17.00 -3.76
C ASP A 452 11.71 -16.15 -4.52
N GLY A 453 11.00 -16.79 -5.46
CA GLY A 453 9.92 -16.20 -6.26
C GLY A 453 8.61 -16.00 -5.48
N VAL A 454 7.59 -15.53 -6.18
CA VAL A 454 6.25 -15.24 -5.62
C VAL A 454 5.16 -15.80 -6.53
N ILE A 455 4.19 -16.50 -5.94
CA ILE A 455 2.92 -16.85 -6.60
C ILE A 455 1.84 -15.88 -6.15
N MET A 456 1.18 -15.26 -7.12
CA MET A 456 0.18 -14.23 -6.90
C MET A 456 -1.20 -14.84 -7.14
N VAL A 457 -1.97 -14.99 -6.05
CA VAL A 457 -3.25 -15.71 -6.04
C VAL A 457 -4.28 -14.92 -6.84
N THR A 458 -4.92 -15.59 -7.79
CA THR A 458 -5.95 -15.04 -8.67
C THR A 458 -7.36 -15.33 -8.18
N PHE A 459 -8.29 -14.46 -8.56
CA PHE A 459 -9.68 -14.53 -8.13
C PHE A 459 -10.55 -15.25 -9.15
N TYR A 460 -9.97 -15.75 -10.24
CA TYR A 460 -10.72 -16.41 -11.31
C TYR A 460 -11.52 -17.61 -10.75
N PRO A 461 -12.87 -17.58 -10.78
CA PRO A 461 -13.70 -18.54 -10.04
C PRO A 461 -13.41 -20.03 -10.34
N SER A 462 -13.21 -20.38 -11.60
CA SER A 462 -12.89 -21.76 -12.02
C SER A 462 -11.53 -22.26 -11.53
N PHE A 463 -10.65 -21.36 -11.08
CA PHE A 463 -9.34 -21.71 -10.54
C PHE A 463 -9.35 -21.76 -9.01
N LEU A 464 -10.44 -21.35 -8.36
CA LEU A 464 -10.61 -21.37 -6.90
C LEU A 464 -11.37 -22.60 -6.44
N GLU A 465 -12.39 -23.00 -7.20
CA GLU A 465 -13.27 -24.11 -6.86
C GLU A 465 -13.53 -24.97 -8.09
N PRO A 466 -13.70 -26.30 -7.95
CA PRO A 466 -14.10 -27.17 -9.06
C PRO A 466 -15.43 -26.75 -9.71
N ASN A 467 -16.30 -26.12 -8.93
CA ASN A 467 -17.51 -25.48 -9.42
C ASN A 467 -17.41 -23.96 -9.21
N ALA A 468 -17.29 -23.21 -10.30
CA ALA A 468 -17.05 -21.77 -10.28
C ALA A 468 -18.08 -20.97 -9.47
N THR A 469 -19.33 -21.44 -9.37
CA THR A 469 -20.38 -20.74 -8.60
C THR A 469 -20.16 -20.77 -7.09
N ASP A 470 -19.32 -21.69 -6.61
CA ASP A 470 -19.03 -21.85 -5.19
C ASP A 470 -17.85 -20.96 -4.75
N ALA A 471 -17.17 -20.34 -5.72
CA ALA A 471 -16.01 -19.49 -5.47
C ALA A 471 -16.40 -18.23 -4.68
N SER A 472 -15.67 -18.00 -3.59
CA SER A 472 -15.88 -16.85 -2.71
C SER A 472 -14.55 -16.23 -2.27
N LEU A 473 -14.64 -15.09 -1.59
CA LEU A 473 -13.52 -14.48 -0.86
C LEU A 473 -12.81 -15.48 0.06
N LYS A 474 -13.55 -16.42 0.66
CA LYS A 474 -12.97 -17.45 1.54
C LYS A 474 -12.14 -18.45 0.74
N SER A 475 -12.56 -18.83 -0.45
CA SER A 475 -11.79 -19.71 -1.34
C SER A 475 -10.43 -19.06 -1.71
N VAL A 476 -10.43 -17.75 -2.00
CA VAL A 476 -9.17 -16.99 -2.21
C VAL A 476 -8.29 -17.02 -0.96
N ALA A 477 -8.87 -16.76 0.21
CA ALA A 477 -8.12 -16.81 1.46
C ALA A 477 -7.62 -18.23 1.81
N ASP A 478 -8.34 -19.28 1.41
CA ASP A 478 -7.91 -20.68 1.55
C ASP A 478 -6.65 -20.94 0.71
N HIS A 479 -6.61 -20.48 -0.54
CA HIS A 479 -5.40 -20.58 -1.38
C HIS A 479 -4.22 -19.79 -0.81
N ILE A 480 -4.44 -18.54 -0.39
CA ILE A 480 -3.38 -17.72 0.24
C ILE A 480 -2.83 -18.40 1.49
N GLN A 481 -3.71 -18.92 2.35
CA GLN A 481 -3.32 -19.58 3.59
C GLN A 481 -2.58 -20.89 3.30
N TYR A 482 -3.11 -21.73 2.42
CA TYR A 482 -2.50 -23.01 2.06
C TYR A 482 -1.09 -22.84 1.51
N ILE A 483 -0.90 -21.94 0.54
CA ILE A 483 0.42 -21.67 -0.05
C ILE A 483 1.35 -21.07 1.01
N GLY A 484 0.84 -20.12 1.80
CA GLY A 484 1.60 -19.46 2.86
C GLY A 484 2.09 -20.43 3.93
N GLU A 485 1.29 -21.43 4.30
CA GLU A 485 1.67 -22.49 5.24
C GLU A 485 2.63 -23.52 4.60
N ALA A 486 2.45 -23.83 3.31
CA ALA A 486 3.29 -24.81 2.60
C ALA A 486 4.71 -24.29 2.34
N ILE A 487 4.84 -23.08 1.82
CA ILE A 487 6.14 -22.54 1.37
C ILE A 487 6.59 -21.29 2.12
N GLY A 488 5.70 -20.62 2.84
CA GLY A 488 5.94 -19.38 3.56
C GLY A 488 5.26 -18.18 2.90
N TYR A 489 4.59 -17.32 3.69
CA TYR A 489 3.88 -16.14 3.19
C TYR A 489 4.74 -15.14 2.42
N ARG A 490 6.07 -15.19 2.57
CA ARG A 490 7.04 -14.43 1.76
C ARG A 490 6.93 -14.71 0.24
N HIS A 491 6.39 -15.86 -0.14
CA HIS A 491 6.26 -16.31 -1.52
C HIS A 491 4.84 -16.17 -2.06
N VAL A 492 3.95 -15.47 -1.35
CA VAL A 492 2.56 -15.30 -1.73
C VAL A 492 2.28 -13.84 -2.06
N GLY A 493 1.47 -13.59 -3.07
CA GLY A 493 0.99 -12.27 -3.48
C GLY A 493 -0.49 -12.31 -3.90
N ILE A 494 -1.00 -11.19 -4.39
CA ILE A 494 -2.35 -11.06 -4.96
C ILE A 494 -2.24 -10.64 -6.42
N GLY A 495 -2.85 -11.42 -7.31
CA GLY A 495 -2.88 -11.21 -8.75
C GLY A 495 -4.28 -11.51 -9.29
N SER A 496 -5.22 -10.59 -9.03
CA SER A 496 -6.67 -10.81 -9.10
C SER A 496 -7.21 -11.33 -10.43
N ASP A 497 -6.63 -10.89 -11.54
CA ASP A 497 -7.12 -11.11 -12.91
C ASP A 497 -8.47 -10.39 -13.20
N TYR A 498 -8.72 -9.26 -12.52
CA TYR A 498 -9.90 -8.43 -12.79
C TYR A 498 -9.89 -7.86 -14.22
N ASP A 499 -11.08 -7.82 -14.84
CA ASP A 499 -11.33 -7.62 -16.29
C ASP A 499 -10.67 -8.65 -17.23
N GLY A 500 -10.03 -9.69 -16.67
CA GLY A 500 -9.70 -10.95 -17.35
C GLY A 500 -10.83 -11.99 -17.27
N MET A 501 -11.79 -11.78 -16.36
CA MET A 501 -12.93 -12.67 -16.10
C MET A 501 -14.28 -11.96 -16.31
N GLU A 502 -15.35 -12.73 -16.53
CA GLU A 502 -16.70 -12.16 -16.68
C GLU A 502 -17.27 -11.62 -15.35
N SER A 503 -17.00 -12.32 -14.24
CA SER A 503 -17.41 -11.91 -12.90
C SER A 503 -16.48 -12.47 -11.83
N GLY A 504 -16.26 -11.68 -10.77
CA GLY A 504 -15.47 -12.07 -9.61
C GLY A 504 -16.26 -12.94 -8.61
N PRO A 505 -15.56 -13.62 -7.68
CA PRO A 505 -16.19 -14.50 -6.72
C PRO A 505 -16.99 -13.72 -5.67
N GLU A 506 -17.88 -14.41 -4.93
CA GLU A 506 -18.72 -13.77 -3.91
C GLU A 506 -17.86 -13.06 -2.85
N GLY A 507 -18.12 -11.77 -2.62
CA GLY A 507 -17.35 -10.92 -1.71
C GLY A 507 -16.09 -10.30 -2.32
N LEU A 508 -15.76 -10.62 -3.58
CA LEU A 508 -14.65 -10.08 -4.35
C LEU A 508 -15.12 -9.75 -5.78
N GLU A 509 -16.23 -9.02 -5.90
CA GLU A 509 -16.84 -8.73 -7.19
C GLU A 509 -15.97 -7.79 -8.06
N ASP A 510 -15.21 -6.90 -7.41
CA ASP A 510 -14.40 -5.86 -8.04
C ASP A 510 -13.25 -5.38 -7.14
N VAL A 511 -12.37 -4.52 -7.68
CA VAL A 511 -11.21 -4.00 -6.95
C VAL A 511 -11.53 -3.22 -5.68
N SER A 512 -12.78 -2.83 -5.42
CA SER A 512 -13.12 -2.18 -4.15
C SER A 512 -13.10 -3.13 -2.94
N LYS A 513 -13.06 -4.44 -3.19
CA LYS A 513 -13.24 -5.50 -2.19
C LYS A 513 -11.96 -6.01 -1.54
N TYR A 514 -10.81 -5.51 -1.96
CA TYR A 514 -9.53 -5.90 -1.35
C TYR A 514 -9.47 -5.79 0.19
N PRO A 515 -10.00 -4.74 0.83
CA PRO A 515 -9.97 -4.64 2.28
C PRO A 515 -10.70 -5.79 2.98
N ASP A 516 -11.74 -6.36 2.34
CA ASP A 516 -12.47 -7.50 2.88
C ASP A 516 -11.61 -8.78 2.89
N LEU A 517 -10.80 -9.00 1.85
CA LEU A 517 -9.86 -10.12 1.80
C LEU A 517 -8.75 -9.97 2.86
N ILE A 518 -8.21 -8.76 3.01
CA ILE A 518 -7.21 -8.47 4.05
C ILE A 518 -7.79 -8.71 5.44
N LYS A 519 -9.04 -8.30 5.67
CA LYS A 519 -9.74 -8.58 6.91
C LYS A 519 -9.88 -10.09 7.17
N GLU A 520 -10.26 -10.86 6.15
CA GLU A 520 -10.37 -12.33 6.27
C GLU A 520 -9.02 -12.98 6.61
N MET A 521 -7.93 -12.56 5.95
CA MET A 521 -6.57 -13.04 6.25
C MET A 521 -6.19 -12.80 7.72
N LEU A 522 -6.48 -11.60 8.24
CA LEU A 522 -6.21 -11.27 9.65
C LEU A 522 -7.09 -12.06 10.61
N LEU A 523 -8.37 -12.31 10.25
CA LEU A 523 -9.29 -13.14 11.04
C LEU A 523 -8.82 -14.60 11.12
N ARG A 524 -8.15 -15.11 10.09
CA ARG A 524 -7.52 -16.43 10.04
C ARG A 524 -6.22 -16.53 10.84
N GLY A 525 -5.74 -15.41 11.39
CA GLY A 525 -4.54 -15.36 12.22
C GLY A 525 -3.24 -15.19 11.43
N ILE A 526 -3.31 -14.84 10.14
CA ILE A 526 -2.13 -14.45 9.36
C ILE A 526 -1.56 -13.16 9.98
N SER A 527 -0.25 -13.14 10.23
CA SER A 527 0.38 -12.02 10.92
C SER A 527 0.31 -10.75 10.07
N THR A 528 0.22 -9.57 10.69
CA THR A 528 0.19 -8.30 9.96
C THR A 528 1.40 -8.15 9.02
N THR A 529 2.59 -8.60 9.44
CA THR A 529 3.79 -8.58 8.61
C THR A 529 3.64 -9.46 7.36
N ASP A 530 3.11 -10.67 7.52
CA ASP A 530 2.87 -11.59 6.40
C ASP A 530 1.77 -11.05 5.48
N THR A 531 0.70 -10.49 6.04
CA THR A 531 -0.36 -9.82 5.28
C THR A 531 0.19 -8.68 4.44
N MET A 532 1.05 -7.82 4.99
CA MET A 532 1.74 -6.76 4.23
C MET A 532 2.64 -7.33 3.13
N GLY A 533 3.29 -8.47 3.39
CA GLY A 533 4.01 -9.27 2.39
C GLY A 533 3.12 -9.60 1.20
N VAL A 534 2.02 -10.29 1.47
CA VAL A 534 1.03 -10.77 0.48
C VAL A 534 0.38 -9.62 -0.29
N MET A 535 0.08 -8.52 0.39
CA MET A 535 -0.43 -7.31 -0.22
C MET A 535 0.50 -6.83 -1.34
N GLY A 536 1.79 -6.66 -1.07
CA GLY A 536 2.72 -6.44 -2.19
C GLY A 536 4.18 -6.19 -1.85
N LEU A 537 4.57 -6.22 -0.58
CA LEU A 537 6.00 -6.14 -0.24
C LEU A 537 6.80 -7.31 -0.84
N ASN A 538 6.16 -8.47 -1.05
CA ASN A 538 6.79 -9.62 -1.67
C ASN A 538 7.07 -9.42 -3.17
N ILE A 539 6.15 -8.86 -3.94
CA ILE A 539 6.38 -8.59 -5.37
C ILE A 539 7.39 -7.45 -5.57
N ILE A 540 7.38 -6.42 -4.70
CA ILE A 540 8.38 -5.35 -4.74
C ILE A 540 9.78 -5.90 -4.45
N ARG A 541 9.89 -6.86 -3.52
CA ARG A 541 11.14 -7.58 -3.28
C ARG A 541 11.62 -8.28 -4.56
N VAL A 542 10.75 -9.07 -5.20
CA VAL A 542 11.11 -9.78 -6.44
C VAL A 542 11.59 -8.81 -7.52
N LEU A 543 10.89 -7.69 -7.71
CA LEU A 543 11.31 -6.64 -8.65
C LEU A 543 12.70 -6.10 -8.32
N GLU A 544 12.99 -5.81 -7.05
CA GLU A 544 14.31 -5.35 -6.60
C GLU A 544 15.41 -6.40 -6.77
N ASP A 545 15.10 -7.67 -6.53
CA ASP A 545 16.04 -8.79 -6.71
C ASP A 545 16.37 -9.00 -8.19
N VAL A 546 15.38 -8.91 -9.07
CA VAL A 546 15.55 -8.96 -10.53
C VAL A 546 16.41 -7.79 -11.03
N GLU A 547 16.16 -6.57 -10.55
CA GLU A 547 17.02 -5.40 -10.84
C GLU A 547 18.47 -5.61 -10.37
N ARG A 548 18.66 -6.27 -9.22
CA ARG A 548 20.00 -6.56 -8.68
C ARG A 548 20.74 -7.59 -9.54
N VAL A 549 20.06 -8.63 -10.00
CA VAL A 549 20.63 -9.63 -10.92
C VAL A 549 21.04 -8.95 -12.22
N SER A 550 20.17 -8.14 -12.82
CA SER A 550 20.49 -7.35 -14.03
C SER A 550 21.76 -6.51 -13.86
N LYS A 551 21.90 -5.78 -12.73
CA LYS A 551 23.12 -5.01 -12.42
C LYS A 551 24.38 -5.87 -12.33
N SER A 552 24.26 -7.12 -11.87
CA SER A 552 25.40 -8.06 -11.81
C SER A 552 25.78 -8.63 -13.18
N MET A 553 24.85 -8.62 -14.14
CA MET A 553 25.00 -9.18 -15.50
C MET A 553 25.44 -8.15 -16.55
N THR A 554 25.94 -6.98 -16.15
CA THR A 554 26.42 -5.92 -17.05
C THR A 554 27.55 -6.34 -18.00
N HIS A 555 28.24 -7.44 -17.70
CA HIS A 555 29.29 -8.03 -18.53
C HIS A 555 28.77 -9.04 -19.57
N VAL A 556 27.51 -9.46 -19.47
CA VAL A 556 26.86 -10.37 -20.41
C VAL A 556 26.35 -9.55 -21.60
N LEU A 557 26.69 -9.98 -22.82
CA LEU A 557 26.21 -9.32 -24.04
C LEU A 557 24.70 -9.59 -24.26
N PRO A 558 23.96 -8.65 -24.86
CA PRO A 558 22.56 -8.87 -25.22
C PRO A 558 22.38 -10.07 -26.15
N LEU A 559 21.26 -10.79 -26.00
CA LEU A 559 20.84 -11.79 -26.98
C LEU A 559 20.59 -11.12 -28.34
N GLU A 560 21.32 -11.54 -29.38
CA GLU A 560 21.25 -10.92 -30.70
C GLU A 560 20.20 -11.61 -31.58
N ASP A 561 19.45 -10.81 -32.33
CA ASP A 561 18.57 -11.32 -33.38
C ASP A 561 19.32 -11.36 -34.71
N ASP A 562 18.91 -12.25 -35.62
CA ASP A 562 19.39 -12.24 -36.99
C ASP A 562 18.91 -10.97 -37.71
N VAL A 563 19.87 -10.12 -38.11
CA VAL A 563 19.58 -8.94 -38.92
C VAL A 563 19.70 -9.31 -40.39
N LYS A 564 18.63 -9.07 -41.17
CA LYS A 564 18.66 -9.31 -42.62
C LYS A 564 19.87 -8.59 -43.24
N PRO A 565 20.73 -9.31 -43.99
CA PRO A 565 21.87 -8.67 -44.64
C PRO A 565 21.36 -7.59 -45.60
N ILE A 566 22.10 -6.49 -45.67
CA ILE A 566 21.78 -5.35 -46.55
C ILE A 566 21.87 -5.74 -48.03
N PHE A 567 22.57 -6.85 -48.34
CA PHE A 567 22.91 -7.31 -49.68
C PHE A 567 22.56 -8.77 -49.91
#